data_AF-A0A068VN96-F1
#
_entry.id   AF-A0A068VN96-F1
#
_cell.length_a   1.000
_cell.length_b   1.000
_cell.length_c   1.000
_cell.angle_alpha   90.00
_cell.angle_beta   90.00
_cell.angle_gamma   90.00
#
_symmetry.space_group_name_H-M   'P 1'
#
loop_
_entity.id
_entity.type
_entity.pdbx_description
1 polymer ?
#
loop_
_entity_poly.entity_id
_entity_poly.type
_entity_poly.pdbx_seq_one_letter_code
_entity_poly.pdbx_strand_id
1 'polypeptide(L)'
;PELVGEKLETAHAYDAVNAILYGRWGICYTYGTWFAVEALVACGRDYDNSSALRKACKFLLSKQLPDGGWGESYLSCSNEVYTNLEGNRSNLVQTSWALLGLVAAGQVSESPTGEKVLLR
;
A
#
# COMPACT_ATOMS: atom_id res chain seq x y z
N PRO A 1 -5.65 22.78 -23.10
CA PRO A 1 -6.85 22.67 -22.23
C PRO A 1 -7.05 21.25 -21.70
N GLU A 2 -6.97 20.25 -22.57
CA GLU A 2 -7.15 18.82 -22.27
C GLU A 2 -6.05 18.25 -21.35
N LEU A 3 -4.77 18.51 -21.66
CA LEU A 3 -3.61 18.13 -20.83
C LEU A 3 -3.56 18.74 -19.41
N VAL A 4 -4.30 19.84 -19.18
CA VAL A 4 -4.39 20.49 -17.85
C VAL A 4 -5.50 19.86 -17.02
N GLY A 5 -6.62 19.46 -17.65
CA GLY A 5 -7.69 18.72 -16.99
C GLY A 5 -7.24 17.34 -16.51
N GLU A 6 -6.46 16.63 -17.33
CA GLU A 6 -5.91 15.31 -17.00
C GLU A 6 -4.89 15.36 -15.84
N LYS A 7 -4.07 16.41 -15.77
CA LYS A 7 -3.15 16.67 -14.64
C LYS A 7 -3.87 17.02 -13.34
N LEU A 8 -5.00 17.72 -13.42
CA LEU A 8 -5.78 18.10 -12.24
C LEU A 8 -6.58 16.90 -11.70
N GLU A 9 -7.15 16.06 -12.57
CA GLU A 9 -7.77 14.80 -12.16
C GLU A 9 -6.77 13.82 -11.56
N THR A 10 -5.58 13.70 -12.15
CA THR A 10 -4.52 12.85 -11.59
C THR A 10 -4.01 13.36 -10.26
N ALA A 11 -3.93 14.68 -10.04
CA ALA A 11 -3.59 15.28 -8.74
C ALA A 11 -4.68 15.02 -7.69
N HIS A 12 -5.97 15.27 -8.00
CA HIS A 12 -7.06 14.96 -7.07
C HIS A 12 -7.21 13.46 -6.81
N ALA A 13 -6.97 12.61 -7.81
CA ALA A 13 -6.95 11.16 -7.64
C ALA A 13 -5.71 10.71 -6.85
N TYR A 14 -4.57 11.40 -6.98
CA TYR A 14 -3.36 11.15 -6.19
C TYR A 14 -3.58 11.55 -4.73
N ASP A 15 -4.20 12.69 -4.48
CA ASP A 15 -4.55 13.17 -3.14
C ASP A 15 -5.64 12.31 -2.50
N ALA A 16 -6.65 11.88 -3.26
CA ALA A 16 -7.67 10.94 -2.79
C ALA A 16 -7.09 9.56 -2.49
N VAL A 17 -6.17 9.06 -3.32
CA VAL A 17 -5.47 7.80 -3.05
C VAL A 17 -4.58 7.96 -1.81
N ASN A 18 -3.79 9.02 -1.68
CA ASN A 18 -2.98 9.24 -0.47
C ASN A 18 -3.83 9.42 0.79
N ALA A 19 -4.99 10.08 0.68
CA ALA A 19 -5.96 10.20 1.77
C ALA A 19 -6.55 8.85 2.17
N ILE A 20 -6.74 7.94 1.22
CA ILE A 20 -7.15 6.55 1.48
C ILE A 20 -6.01 5.76 2.17
N LEU A 21 -4.75 6.04 1.83
CA LEU A 21 -3.60 5.32 2.38
C LEU A 21 -3.15 5.85 3.75
N TYR A 22 -3.54 7.07 4.15
CA TYR A 22 -3.09 7.70 5.40
C TYR A 22 -3.78 7.12 6.64
N GLY A 23 -3.01 6.50 7.53
CA GLY A 23 -3.49 5.97 8.81
C GLY A 23 -3.61 7.04 9.89
N ARG A 24 -4.81 7.22 10.46
CA ARG A 24 -5.04 8.13 11.60
C ARG A 24 -4.85 7.50 12.98
N TRP A 25 -4.92 6.16 13.06
CA TRP A 25 -4.87 5.41 14.32
C TRP A 25 -3.67 4.45 14.40
N GLY A 26 -2.80 4.45 13.39
CA GLY A 26 -1.57 3.66 13.31
C GLY A 26 -0.53 4.42 12.48
N ILE A 27 0.73 4.00 12.54
CA ILE A 27 1.83 4.62 11.79
C ILE A 27 2.06 3.85 10.48
N CYS A 28 1.87 4.44 9.32
CA CYS A 28 0.81 5.38 8.96
C CYS A 28 0.22 4.89 7.65
N TYR A 29 1.04 4.86 6.60
CA TYR A 29 0.62 4.43 5.29
C TYR A 29 0.47 2.92 5.18
N THR A 30 1.35 2.13 5.80
CA THR A 30 1.17 0.66 5.80
C THR A 30 -0.16 0.24 6.44
N TYR A 31 -0.49 0.87 7.57
CA TYR A 31 -1.77 0.68 8.26
C TYR A 31 -2.96 1.12 7.42
N GLY A 32 -2.97 2.37 6.94
CA GLY A 32 -4.11 2.90 6.16
C GLY A 32 -4.31 2.15 4.85
N THR A 33 -3.21 1.78 4.17
CA THR A 33 -3.28 0.98 2.94
C THR A 33 -3.91 -0.38 3.15
N TRP A 34 -3.61 -1.08 4.25
CA TRP A 34 -4.24 -2.37 4.54
C TRP A 34 -5.76 -2.23 4.65
N PHE A 35 -6.25 -1.30 5.48
CA PHE A 35 -7.70 -1.08 5.64
C PHE A 35 -8.37 -0.62 4.35
N ALA A 36 -7.69 0.21 3.55
CA ALA A 36 -8.18 0.62 2.24
C ALA A 36 -8.37 -0.56 1.29
N VAL A 37 -7.40 -1.47 1.25
CA VAL A 37 -7.50 -2.68 0.44
C VAL A 37 -8.65 -3.55 0.92
N GLU A 38 -8.76 -3.82 2.22
CA GLU A 38 -9.87 -4.60 2.80
C GLU A 38 -11.24 -3.99 2.43
N ALA A 39 -11.39 -2.67 2.53
CA ALA A 39 -12.62 -1.97 2.18
C ALA A 39 -12.97 -2.10 0.69
N LEU A 40 -11.96 -1.95 -0.19
CA LEU A 40 -12.14 -2.15 -1.63
C LEU A 40 -12.57 -3.59 -1.94
N VAL A 41 -11.88 -4.57 -1.36
CA VAL A 41 -12.20 -6.00 -1.53
C VAL A 41 -13.62 -6.31 -1.03
N ALA A 42 -14.01 -5.79 0.13
CA ALA A 42 -15.37 -5.93 0.66
C ALA A 42 -16.45 -5.32 -0.25
N CYS A 43 -16.10 -4.31 -1.05
CA CYS A 43 -16.97 -3.72 -2.06
C CYS A 43 -16.96 -4.47 -3.40
N GLY A 44 -16.40 -5.68 -3.45
CA GLY A 44 -16.30 -6.50 -4.67
C GLY A 44 -15.25 -6.00 -5.65
N ARG A 45 -14.28 -5.21 -5.19
CA ARG A 45 -13.14 -4.80 -6.02
C ARG A 45 -12.04 -5.84 -5.97
N ASP A 46 -11.39 -6.06 -7.09
CA ASP A 46 -10.24 -6.95 -7.22
C ASP A 46 -9.10 -6.24 -7.98
N TYR A 47 -7.98 -6.95 -8.15
CA TYR A 47 -6.81 -6.41 -8.83
C TYR A 47 -7.07 -6.05 -10.29
N ASP A 48 -7.97 -6.75 -10.98
CA ASP A 48 -8.23 -6.55 -12.40
C ASP A 48 -9.22 -5.38 -12.62
N ASN A 49 -10.20 -5.25 -11.75
CA ASN A 49 -11.31 -4.31 -11.89
C ASN A 49 -11.08 -2.96 -11.18
N SER A 50 -10.05 -2.82 -10.34
CA SER A 50 -9.81 -1.60 -9.55
C SER A 50 -8.41 -1.03 -9.70
N SER A 51 -8.32 0.14 -10.34
CA SER A 51 -7.07 0.90 -10.44
C SER A 51 -6.55 1.38 -9.08
N ALA A 52 -7.44 1.66 -8.13
CA ALA A 52 -7.08 2.04 -6.76
C ALA A 52 -6.39 0.89 -6.03
N LEU A 53 -6.93 -0.33 -6.16
CA LEU A 53 -6.35 -1.52 -5.54
C LEU A 53 -4.96 -1.85 -6.12
N ARG A 54 -4.78 -1.72 -7.43
CA ARG A 54 -3.45 -1.83 -8.08
C ARG A 54 -2.46 -0.79 -7.59
N LYS A 55 -2.90 0.47 -7.45
CA LYS A 55 -2.06 1.56 -6.92
C LYS A 55 -1.65 1.28 -5.46
N ALA A 56 -2.56 0.80 -4.62
CA ALA A 56 -2.27 0.40 -3.25
C ALA A 56 -1.21 -0.71 -3.18
N CYS A 57 -1.36 -1.77 -3.99
CA CYS A 57 -0.37 -2.85 -4.07
C CYS A 57 1.00 -2.33 -4.53
N LYS A 58 1.02 -1.54 -5.62
CA LYS A 58 2.25 -0.94 -6.14
C LYS A 58 2.92 -0.04 -5.11
N PHE A 59 2.15 0.72 -4.35
CA PHE A 59 2.66 1.54 -3.26
C PHE A 59 3.37 0.68 -2.21
N LEU A 60 2.71 -0.36 -1.69
CA LEU A 60 3.32 -1.27 -0.72
C LEU A 60 4.61 -1.90 -1.27
N LEU A 61 4.55 -2.52 -2.45
CA LEU A 61 5.72 -3.15 -3.08
C LEU A 61 6.88 -2.16 -3.30
N SER A 62 6.60 -0.91 -3.66
CA SER A 62 7.64 0.12 -3.82
C SER A 62 8.37 0.51 -2.52
N LYS A 63 7.80 0.15 -1.36
CA LYS A 63 8.37 0.44 -0.03
C LYS A 63 8.97 -0.79 0.64
N GLN A 64 8.95 -1.95 -0.01
CA GLN A 64 9.57 -3.16 0.52
C GLN A 64 11.09 -2.96 0.64
N LEU A 65 11.63 -3.34 1.79
CA LEU A 65 13.05 -3.27 2.08
C LEU A 65 13.80 -4.51 1.54
N PRO A 66 15.14 -4.47 1.41
CA PRO A 66 15.92 -5.60 0.90
C PRO A 66 15.79 -6.90 1.70
N ASP A 67 15.45 -6.81 2.99
CA ASP A 67 15.17 -7.96 3.86
C ASP A 67 13.76 -8.54 3.66
N GLY A 68 12.95 -7.94 2.79
CA GLY A 68 11.58 -8.33 2.46
C GLY A 68 10.51 -7.71 3.35
N GLY A 69 10.89 -6.94 4.38
CA GLY A 69 9.94 -6.31 5.30
C GLY A 69 9.60 -4.86 4.97
N TRP A 70 8.81 -4.24 5.85
CA TRP A 70 8.44 -2.83 5.82
C TRP A 70 8.74 -2.18 7.16
N GLY A 71 9.23 -0.95 7.12
CA GLY A 71 9.55 -0.16 8.30
C GLY A 71 9.31 1.33 8.06
N GLU A 72 8.32 1.88 8.73
CA GLU A 72 7.82 3.25 8.61
C GLU A 72 8.00 4.01 9.93
N SER A 73 8.59 5.20 9.86
CA SER A 73 8.79 6.09 10.99
C SER A 73 7.49 6.83 11.36
N TYR A 74 7.33 7.15 12.65
CA TYR A 74 6.22 7.99 13.13
C TYR A 74 6.19 9.38 12.47
N LEU A 75 7.35 9.85 11.98
CA LEU A 75 7.46 11.10 11.22
C LEU A 75 6.59 11.10 9.96
N SER A 76 6.24 9.92 9.43
CA SER A 76 5.35 9.79 8.29
C SER A 76 3.96 10.35 8.57
N CYS A 77 3.49 10.29 9.83
CA CYS A 77 2.22 10.88 10.23
C CYS A 77 2.26 12.41 10.15
N SER A 78 3.31 13.04 10.70
CA SER A 78 3.41 14.50 10.79
C SER A 78 3.80 15.16 9.48
N ASN A 79 4.63 14.48 8.68
CA ASN A 79 5.15 15.04 7.43
C ASN A 79 4.28 14.66 6.22
N GLU A 80 3.26 13.82 6.40
CA GLU A 80 2.40 13.30 5.33
C GLU A 80 3.19 12.72 4.14
N VAL A 81 4.31 12.07 4.46
CA VAL A 81 5.18 11.40 3.49
C VAL A 81 5.72 10.13 4.11
N TYR A 82 5.64 9.01 3.39
CA TYR A 82 6.23 7.75 3.83
C TYR A 82 7.72 7.90 4.09
N THR A 83 8.12 7.77 5.35
CA THR A 83 9.50 7.89 5.79
C THR A 83 9.93 6.56 6.39
N ASN A 84 11.02 5.99 5.88
CA ASN A 84 11.56 4.75 6.43
C ASN A 84 11.99 4.92 7.89
N LEU A 85 11.97 3.83 8.66
CA LEU A 85 12.68 3.80 9.93
C LEU A 85 14.19 4.03 9.72
N GLU A 86 14.83 4.64 10.72
CA GLU A 86 16.26 4.89 10.71
C GLU A 86 17.05 3.58 10.46
N GLY A 87 17.99 3.67 9.53
CA GLY A 87 18.79 2.53 9.08
C GLY A 87 18.07 1.61 8.09
N ASN A 88 16.93 2.01 7.53
CA ASN A 88 16.11 1.18 6.63
C ASN A 88 15.79 -0.19 7.25
N ARG A 89 15.43 -0.19 8.54
CA ARG A 89 15.12 -1.40 9.28
C ARG A 89 13.64 -1.74 9.14
N SER A 90 13.35 -3.02 8.95
CA SER A 90 11.98 -3.53 8.98
C SER A 90 11.40 -3.53 10.41
N ASN A 91 10.08 -3.40 10.48
CA ASN A 91 9.29 -3.51 11.69
C ASN A 91 8.25 -4.62 11.53
N LEU A 92 8.09 -5.44 12.57
CA LEU A 92 7.19 -6.60 12.54
C LEU A 92 5.74 -6.23 12.24
N VAL A 93 5.23 -5.17 12.86
CA VAL A 93 3.83 -4.77 12.75
C VAL A 93 3.54 -4.19 11.36
N GLN A 94 4.42 -3.31 10.87
CA GLN A 94 4.26 -2.69 9.55
C GLN A 94 4.46 -3.69 8.42
N THR A 95 5.40 -4.63 8.60
CA THR A 95 5.53 -5.80 7.72
C THR A 95 4.22 -6.58 7.71
N SER A 96 3.65 -6.91 8.88
CA SER A 96 2.39 -7.64 8.96
C SER A 96 1.24 -6.94 8.23
N TRP A 97 1.07 -5.62 8.40
CA TRP A 97 0.04 -4.86 7.69
C TRP A 97 0.24 -4.84 6.18
N ALA A 98 1.48 -4.63 5.71
CA ALA A 98 1.77 -4.66 4.28
C ALA A 98 1.46 -6.04 3.68
N LEU A 99 1.85 -7.12 4.35
CA LEU A 99 1.55 -8.49 3.92
C LEU A 99 0.04 -8.76 3.90
N LEU A 100 -0.70 -8.35 4.96
CA LEU A 100 -2.15 -8.50 5.01
C LEU A 100 -2.85 -7.78 3.85
N GLY A 101 -2.45 -6.54 3.57
CA GLY A 101 -2.96 -5.79 2.41
C GLY A 101 -2.68 -6.49 1.09
N LEU A 102 -1.45 -6.96 0.85
CA LEU A 102 -1.09 -7.65 -0.39
C LEU A 102 -1.83 -8.99 -0.54
N VAL A 103 -2.00 -9.76 0.54
CA VAL A 103 -2.76 -11.01 0.53
C VAL A 103 -4.24 -10.76 0.25
N ALA A 104 -4.85 -9.77 0.91
CA ALA A 104 -6.25 -9.40 0.68
C ALA A 104 -6.48 -8.96 -0.77
N ALA A 105 -5.51 -8.27 -1.37
CA ALA A 105 -5.51 -7.89 -2.78
C ALA A 105 -5.28 -9.06 -3.77
N GLY A 106 -5.10 -10.28 -3.28
CA GLY A 106 -4.82 -11.44 -4.12
C GLY A 106 -3.42 -11.43 -4.74
N GLN A 107 -2.47 -10.66 -4.21
CA GLN A 107 -1.09 -10.58 -4.71
C GLN A 107 -0.22 -11.74 -4.23
N VAL A 108 -0.75 -12.95 -4.34
CA VAL A 108 -0.13 -14.18 -3.87
C VAL A 108 0.01 -15.12 -5.07
N SER A 109 1.24 -15.46 -5.42
CA SER A 109 1.54 -16.55 -6.37
C SER A 109 1.47 -17.90 -5.68
N GLU A 110 1.06 -18.92 -6.42
CA GLU A 110 1.34 -20.30 -6.03
C GLU A 110 2.79 -20.62 -6.41
N SER A 111 3.56 -21.10 -5.44
CA SER A 111 4.87 -21.68 -5.69
C SER A 111 4.71 -23.02 -6.42
N PRO A 112 5.76 -23.51 -7.11
CA PRO A 112 5.76 -24.84 -7.71
C PRO A 112 5.51 -25.98 -6.71
N THR A 113 5.66 -25.73 -5.40
CA THR A 113 5.38 -26.68 -4.31
C THR A 113 3.96 -26.54 -3.73
N GLY A 114 3.13 -25.65 -4.27
CA GLY A 114 1.76 -25.39 -3.78
C GLY A 114 1.69 -24.42 -2.59
N GLU A 115 2.80 -23.75 -2.25
CA GLU A 115 2.82 -22.75 -1.19
C GLU A 115 2.41 -21.39 -1.75
N LYS A 116 1.56 -20.67 -1.01
CA LYS A 116 1.15 -19.32 -1.36
C LYS A 116 2.26 -18.32 -1.00
N VAL A 117 2.98 -17.81 -2.00
CA VAL A 117 4.12 -16.87 -1.86
C VAL A 117 3.76 -15.53 -2.48
N LEU A 118 4.11 -14.42 -1.83
CA LEU A 118 3.83 -13.08 -2.37
C LEU A 118 4.55 -12.82 -3.70
N LEU A 119 3.84 -12.19 -4.65
CA LEU A 119 4.39 -11.82 -5.95
C LEU A 119 5.52 -10.80 -5.79
N ARG A 120 6.66 -11.06 -6.42
CA ARG A 120 7.78 -10.11 -6.62
C ARG A 120 7.53 -9.22 -7.83
#